data_AF-A0A3V4IFH3-F1
#
_entry.id   AF-A0A3V4IFH3-F1
#
_cell.length_a   1.000
_cell.length_b   1.000
_cell.length_c   1.000
_cell.angle_alpha   90.00
_cell.angle_beta   90.00
_cell.angle_gamma   90.00
#
_symmetry.space_group_name_H-M   'P 1'
#
loop_
_entity.id
_entity.type
_entity.pdbx_description
1 polymer ?
#
loop_
_entity_poly.entity_id
_entity_poly.type
_entity_poly.pdbx_seq_one_letter_code
_entity_poly.pdbx_strand_id
1 'polypeptide(L)'
;MRGLSYDPGILPSEMIIRHRFKPINDIPREEMLARKSFPSVKEVKIYTIVSDQLSPPITGESFCTDMVRHSDYAELEDKYAALAADNDKAMESLKQADAAVKLAHEKFSALAAENAELKQSEKEFNNFCRQEYYGWEDNFTETPATDAFLAEIERKAIRKFINSIEHILRDKLSPYDTEEMLESMRIFLEEQGGEQK
;
A
#
# COMPACT_ATOMS: atom_id res chain seq x y z
N MET A 1 11.64 29.22 -19.57
CA MET A 1 13.09 29.16 -19.32
C MET A 1 13.32 29.00 -17.82
N ARG A 2 13.64 27.78 -17.33
CA ARG A 2 14.13 27.61 -15.94
C ARG A 2 15.64 27.77 -15.95
N GLY A 3 16.16 28.38 -14.89
CA GLY A 3 17.49 28.97 -14.75
C GLY A 3 18.64 28.16 -15.36
N LEU A 4 19.24 28.73 -16.40
CA LEU A 4 20.55 28.36 -16.90
C LEU A 4 21.58 29.14 -16.07
N SER A 5 22.01 28.59 -14.93
CA SER A 5 23.20 29.08 -14.24
C SER A 5 24.38 28.20 -14.63
N TYR A 6 25.24 28.69 -15.51
CA TYR A 6 26.60 28.17 -15.61
C TYR A 6 27.29 28.56 -14.29
N ASP A 7 27.50 27.58 -13.41
CA ASP A 7 28.27 27.77 -12.19
C ASP A 7 29.74 27.54 -12.53
N PRO A 8 30.57 28.60 -12.60
CA PRO A 8 31.96 28.51 -13.05
C PRO A 8 32.86 27.68 -12.11
N GLY A 9 32.36 27.24 -10.95
CA GLY A 9 33.07 26.35 -10.04
C GLY A 9 32.96 24.85 -10.37
N ILE A 10 32.15 24.45 -11.36
CA ILE A 10 31.92 23.03 -11.70
C ILE A 10 32.80 22.64 -12.89
N LEU A 11 33.64 21.61 -12.71
CA LEU A 11 34.49 21.10 -13.79
C LEU A 11 33.71 20.11 -14.67
N PRO A 12 33.90 20.12 -16.01
CA PRO A 12 33.25 19.16 -16.92
C PRO A 12 33.52 17.69 -16.57
N SER A 13 34.65 17.38 -15.91
CA SER A 13 35.00 16.04 -15.43
C SER A 13 34.10 15.52 -14.29
N GLU A 14 33.37 16.40 -13.61
CA GLU A 14 32.47 16.05 -12.49
C GLU A 14 31.04 15.75 -12.97
N MET A 15 30.83 15.67 -14.29
CA MET A 15 29.53 15.62 -14.93
C MET A 15 29.34 14.38 -15.79
N ILE A 16 28.12 13.83 -15.78
CA ILE A 16 27.71 12.67 -16.58
C ILE A 16 26.75 13.13 -17.66
N ILE A 17 27.08 12.84 -18.93
CA ILE A 17 26.21 13.08 -20.10
C ILE A 17 24.94 12.25 -19.95
N ARG A 18 23.77 12.89 -19.99
CA ARG A 18 22.51 12.15 -20.06
C ARG A 18 22.09 11.92 -21.50
N HIS A 19 22.02 10.65 -21.91
CA HIS A 19 21.35 10.28 -23.15
C HIS A 19 19.86 10.56 -23.02
N ARG A 20 19.32 11.36 -23.94
CA ARG A 20 17.89 11.63 -24.02
C ARG A 20 17.21 10.39 -24.62
N PHE A 21 16.76 9.47 -23.76
CA PHE A 21 15.93 8.35 -24.20
C PHE A 21 14.60 8.89 -24.75
N LYS A 22 14.17 8.40 -25.92
CA LYS A 22 12.79 8.60 -26.37
C LYS A 22 11.88 7.88 -25.35
N PRO A 23 10.80 8.53 -24.87
CA PRO A 23 9.88 7.86 -23.95
C PRO A 23 9.29 6.60 -24.61
N ILE A 24 9.09 5.55 -23.80
CA ILE A 24 8.61 4.22 -24.26
C ILE A 24 7.20 4.30 -24.87
N ASN A 25 6.51 5.43 -24.71
CA ASN A 25 5.30 5.81 -25.44
C ASN A 25 5.46 7.27 -25.89
N ASP A 26 4.85 7.69 -27.01
CA ASP A 26 4.83 9.08 -27.53
C ASP A 26 4.07 10.08 -26.62
N ILE A 27 4.09 9.85 -25.31
CA ILE A 27 3.51 10.72 -24.30
C ILE A 27 4.40 11.97 -24.18
N PRO A 28 3.85 13.18 -24.36
CA PRO A 28 4.60 14.42 -24.23
C PRO A 28 5.28 14.53 -22.86
N ARG A 29 6.50 15.05 -22.83
CA ARG A 29 7.28 15.28 -21.59
C ARG A 29 6.49 16.03 -20.51
N GLU A 30 5.65 16.97 -20.91
CA GLU A 30 4.80 17.76 -20.03
C GLU A 30 3.75 16.89 -19.32
N GLU A 31 3.19 15.91 -20.03
CA GLU A 31 2.25 14.94 -19.46
C GLU A 31 2.97 13.97 -18.51
N MET A 32 4.20 13.54 -18.83
CA MET A 32 5.02 12.72 -17.93
C MET A 32 5.41 13.44 -16.63
N LEU A 33 5.62 14.76 -16.70
CA LEU A 33 5.92 15.59 -15.53
C LEU A 33 4.66 15.96 -14.72
N ALA A 34 3.49 15.94 -15.36
CA ALA A 34 2.19 16.19 -14.73
C ALA A 34 1.63 14.95 -14.00
N ARG A 35 1.85 13.75 -14.56
CA ARG A 35 1.73 12.49 -13.81
C ARG A 35 2.70 12.61 -12.64
N LYS A 36 2.21 12.49 -11.40
CA LYS A 36 2.97 12.75 -10.17
C LYS A 36 4.27 11.94 -10.17
N SER A 37 5.33 12.51 -10.74
CA SER A 37 6.66 11.94 -10.71
C SER A 37 7.03 11.77 -9.25
N PHE A 38 7.71 10.67 -8.91
CA PHE A 38 8.31 10.50 -7.58
C PHE A 38 8.92 11.83 -7.12
N PRO A 39 8.69 12.28 -5.87
CA PRO A 39 9.20 13.56 -5.37
C PRO A 39 10.69 13.76 -5.67
N SER A 40 11.47 12.68 -5.72
CA SER A 40 12.89 12.65 -6.06
C SER A 40 13.23 13.17 -7.48
N VAL A 41 12.32 13.08 -8.45
CA VAL A 41 12.57 13.54 -9.83
C VAL A 41 12.57 15.06 -9.93
N LYS A 42 11.92 15.76 -8.99
CA LYS A 42 11.88 17.23 -8.95
C LYS A 42 13.18 17.86 -8.42
N GLU A 43 14.05 17.08 -7.79
CA GLU A 43 15.32 17.56 -7.21
C GLU A 43 16.52 17.44 -8.14
N VAL A 44 16.39 16.76 -9.29
CA VAL A 44 17.52 16.54 -10.20
C VAL A 44 17.91 17.85 -10.88
N LYS A 45 19.02 18.43 -10.46
CA LYS A 45 19.64 19.60 -11.12
C LYS A 45 20.24 19.16 -12.45
N ILE A 46 19.67 19.67 -13.54
CA ILE A 46 20.19 19.48 -14.89
C ILE A 46 21.00 20.72 -15.25
N TYR A 47 22.26 20.51 -15.61
CA TYR A 47 23.14 21.54 -16.09
C TYR A 47 23.29 21.38 -17.59
N THR A 48 23.26 22.49 -18.30
CA THR A 48 23.42 22.50 -19.76
C THR A 48 24.77 23.11 -20.08
N ILE A 49 25.62 22.37 -20.79
CA ILE A 49 26.95 22.82 -21.21
C ILE A 49 27.04 22.89 -22.73
N VAL A 50 27.78 23.87 -23.27
CA VAL A 50 28.03 23.97 -24.70
C VAL A 50 28.96 22.83 -25.10
N SER A 51 28.68 22.18 -26.22
CA SER A 51 29.36 20.95 -26.65
C SER A 51 30.87 21.16 -26.92
N ASP A 52 31.30 22.40 -27.12
CA ASP A 52 32.70 22.79 -27.32
C ASP A 52 33.53 22.86 -26.02
N GLN A 53 32.88 22.99 -24.86
CA GLN A 53 33.51 23.00 -23.53
C GLN A 53 33.72 21.58 -22.97
N LEU A 54 33.30 20.55 -23.71
CA LEU A 54 33.48 19.15 -23.33
C LEU A 54 34.84 18.62 -23.77
N SER A 55 35.38 17.66 -23.01
CA SER A 55 36.62 16.97 -23.34
C SER A 55 36.39 15.45 -23.34
N PRO A 56 36.42 14.76 -24.49
CA PRO A 56 36.61 15.33 -25.84
C PRO A 56 35.39 16.14 -26.32
N PRO A 57 35.59 17.13 -27.21
CA PRO A 57 34.48 17.91 -27.76
C PRO A 57 33.50 16.99 -28.51
N ILE A 58 32.20 17.16 -28.27
CA ILE A 58 31.18 16.37 -28.97
C ILE A 58 30.72 17.15 -30.20
N THR A 59 31.02 16.66 -31.39
CA THR A 59 30.53 17.24 -32.64
C THR A 59 29.15 16.67 -32.97
N GLY A 60 28.11 17.47 -32.82
CA GLY A 60 26.73 17.12 -33.19
C GLY A 60 25.90 18.37 -33.51
N GLU A 61 24.81 18.21 -34.25
CA GLU A 61 23.91 19.31 -34.69
C GLU A 61 23.25 20.08 -33.54
N SER A 62 23.35 19.60 -32.31
CA SER A 62 22.82 20.22 -31.10
C SER A 62 23.85 21.11 -30.40
N PHE A 63 23.52 22.41 -30.29
CA PHE A 63 24.31 23.49 -29.69
C PHE A 63 24.65 23.28 -28.19
N CYS A 64 23.88 22.47 -27.45
CA CYS A 64 24.12 22.21 -26.02
C CYS A 64 23.81 20.76 -25.61
N THR A 65 24.51 20.27 -24.59
CA THR A 65 24.34 18.94 -23.98
C THR A 65 23.84 19.08 -22.53
N ASP A 66 22.81 18.31 -22.17
CA ASP A 66 22.30 18.21 -20.80
C ASP A 66 23.13 17.20 -19.99
N MET A 67 23.63 17.61 -18.83
CA MET A 67 24.41 16.76 -17.95
C MET A 67 24.05 16.94 -16.47
N VAL A 68 24.40 15.95 -15.66
CA VAL A 68 24.12 15.90 -14.21
C VAL A 68 25.43 15.65 -13.48
N ARG A 69 25.60 16.19 -12.27
CA ARG A 69 26.80 15.92 -11.48
C ARG A 69 26.88 14.45 -11.08
N HIS A 70 28.08 13.90 -11.04
CA HIS A 70 28.30 12.52 -10.59
C HIS A 70 27.84 12.31 -9.14
N SER A 71 28.04 13.30 -8.25
CA SER A 71 27.58 13.26 -6.86
C SER A 71 26.06 13.10 -6.77
N ASP A 72 25.33 13.93 -7.52
CA ASP A 72 23.86 13.96 -7.48
C ASP A 72 23.28 12.65 -8.05
N TYR A 73 23.98 12.03 -9.00
CA TYR A 73 23.61 10.74 -9.57
C TYR A 73 23.86 9.59 -8.58
N ALA A 74 25.02 9.57 -7.92
CA ALA A 74 25.37 8.58 -6.91
C ALA A 74 24.40 8.61 -5.72
N GLU A 75 24.07 9.80 -5.20
CA GLU A 75 23.07 9.95 -4.15
C GLU A 75 21.68 9.44 -4.56
N LEU A 76 21.31 9.58 -5.83
CA LEU A 76 20.05 9.08 -6.35
C LEU A 76 20.04 7.55 -6.48
N GLU A 77 21.16 6.95 -6.89
CA GLU A 77 21.34 5.50 -6.92
C GLU A 77 21.23 4.90 -5.51
N ASP A 78 21.85 5.53 -4.51
CA ASP A 78 21.76 5.12 -3.10
C ASP A 78 20.31 5.19 -2.58
N LYS A 79 19.61 6.31 -2.87
CA LYS A 79 18.19 6.47 -2.51
C LYS A 79 17.31 5.42 -3.19
N TYR A 80 17.58 5.08 -4.44
CA TYR A 80 16.83 4.05 -5.17
C TYR A 80 17.08 2.67 -4.58
N ALA A 81 18.33 2.34 -4.25
CA ALA A 81 18.68 1.08 -3.60
C ALA A 81 18.01 0.94 -2.22
N ALA A 82 18.01 2.00 -1.41
CA ALA A 82 17.32 2.02 -0.12
C ALA A 82 15.80 1.83 -0.28
N LEU A 83 15.17 2.53 -1.23
CA LEU A 83 13.73 2.39 -1.49
C LEU A 83 13.36 1.00 -2.00
N ALA A 84 14.19 0.39 -2.83
CA ALA A 84 13.98 -0.99 -3.29
C ALA A 84 14.02 -1.97 -2.11
N ALA A 85 15.02 -1.84 -1.23
CA ALA A 85 15.13 -2.69 -0.04
C ALA A 85 13.96 -2.53 0.93
N ASP A 86 13.49 -1.30 1.15
CA ASP A 86 12.31 -1.04 2.00
C ASP A 86 11.02 -1.62 1.39
N ASN A 87 10.86 -1.52 0.06
CA ASN A 87 9.72 -2.13 -0.63
C ASN A 87 9.73 -3.66 -0.52
N ASP A 88 10.89 -4.30 -0.66
CA ASP A 88 11.02 -5.75 -0.48
C ASP A 88 10.63 -6.17 0.94
N LYS A 89 11.07 -5.40 1.95
CA LYS A 89 10.73 -5.63 3.35
C LYS A 89 9.23 -5.43 3.62
N ALA A 90 8.62 -4.40 3.03
CA ALA A 90 7.19 -4.14 3.14
C ALA A 90 6.37 -5.27 2.51
N MET A 91 6.78 -5.74 1.32
CA MET A 91 6.15 -6.88 0.65
C MET A 91 6.21 -8.15 1.50
N GLU A 92 7.36 -8.44 2.12
CA GLU A 92 7.50 -9.63 2.96
C GLU A 92 6.66 -9.54 4.24
N SER A 93 6.59 -8.34 4.85
CA SER A 93 5.73 -8.09 6.01
C SER A 93 4.24 -8.28 5.68
N LEU A 94 3.82 -7.85 4.49
CA LEU A 94 2.45 -8.07 4.00
C LEU A 94 2.12 -9.55 3.80
N LYS A 95 3.04 -10.34 3.24
CA LYS A 95 2.85 -11.80 3.12
C LYS A 95 2.70 -12.47 4.49
N GLN A 96 3.50 -12.07 5.48
CA GLN A 96 3.41 -12.60 6.83
C GLN A 96 2.07 -12.24 7.49
N ALA A 97 1.59 -11.01 7.29
CA ALA A 97 0.29 -10.57 7.79
C ALA A 97 -0.86 -11.37 7.13
N ASP A 98 -0.81 -11.58 5.80
CA ASP A 98 -1.80 -12.38 5.08
C ASP A 98 -1.84 -13.84 5.59
N ALA A 99 -0.68 -14.45 5.82
CA ALA A 99 -0.59 -15.79 6.39
C ALA A 99 -1.18 -15.87 7.82
N ALA A 100 -0.92 -14.85 8.65
CA ALA A 100 -1.47 -14.79 10.01
C ALA A 100 -3.00 -14.62 10.00
N VAL A 101 -3.54 -13.81 9.08
CA VAL A 101 -4.99 -13.62 8.90
C VAL A 101 -5.65 -14.91 8.44
N LYS A 102 -5.07 -15.61 7.46
CA LYS A 102 -5.59 -16.92 7.00
C LYS A 102 -5.63 -17.94 8.13
N LEU A 103 -4.53 -18.06 8.88
CA LEU A 103 -4.46 -18.98 10.02
C LEU A 103 -5.48 -18.63 11.11
N ALA A 104 -5.67 -17.34 11.40
CA ALA A 104 -6.69 -16.91 12.36
C ALA A 104 -8.10 -17.27 11.86
N HIS A 105 -8.41 -17.01 10.59
CA HIS A 105 -9.70 -17.34 9.99
C HIS A 105 -9.98 -18.85 10.03
N GLU A 106 -8.99 -19.70 9.74
CA GLU A 106 -9.12 -21.16 9.85
C GLU A 106 -9.43 -21.58 11.29
N LYS A 107 -8.71 -21.04 12.28
CA LYS A 107 -8.93 -21.35 13.70
C LYS A 107 -10.30 -20.89 14.19
N PHE A 108 -10.72 -19.68 13.82
CA PHE A 108 -12.04 -19.16 14.17
C PHE A 108 -13.17 -19.97 13.51
N SER A 109 -12.99 -20.38 12.26
CA SER A 109 -13.96 -21.23 11.56
C SER A 109 -14.09 -22.60 12.23
N ALA A 110 -12.98 -23.23 12.63
CA ALA A 110 -12.98 -24.49 13.36
C ALA A 110 -13.67 -24.35 14.73
N LEU A 111 -13.38 -23.29 15.47
CA LEU A 111 -14.00 -23.02 16.76
C LEU A 111 -15.50 -22.72 16.64
N ALA A 112 -15.91 -22.03 15.57
CA ALA A 112 -17.32 -21.79 15.27
C ALA A 112 -18.06 -23.10 14.98
N ALA A 113 -17.44 -24.04 14.26
CA ALA A 113 -18.00 -25.37 14.01
C ALA A 113 -18.12 -26.19 15.31
N GLU A 114 -17.08 -26.22 16.14
CA GLU A 114 -17.10 -26.91 17.44
C GLU A 114 -18.19 -26.33 18.36
N ASN A 115 -18.33 -25.01 18.42
CA ASN A 115 -19.38 -24.35 19.19
C ASN A 115 -20.79 -24.70 18.66
N ALA A 116 -20.96 -24.86 17.35
CA ALA A 116 -22.25 -25.27 16.77
C ALA A 116 -22.57 -26.72 17.13
N GLU A 117 -21.59 -27.62 17.09
CA GLU A 117 -21.74 -29.02 17.53
C GLU A 117 -22.04 -29.12 19.03
N LEU A 118 -21.36 -28.35 19.87
CA LEU A 118 -21.62 -28.29 21.31
C LEU A 118 -23.04 -27.81 21.60
N LYS A 119 -23.47 -26.70 20.99
CA LYS A 119 -24.85 -26.19 21.10
C LYS A 119 -25.88 -27.24 20.64
N GLN A 120 -25.55 -28.06 19.64
CA GLN A 120 -26.42 -29.14 19.19
C GLN A 120 -26.47 -30.29 20.20
N SER A 121 -25.32 -30.71 20.75
CA SER A 121 -25.27 -31.75 21.78
C SER A 121 -26.00 -31.34 23.06
N GLU A 122 -25.96 -30.05 23.43
CA GLU A 122 -26.67 -29.50 24.58
C GLU A 122 -28.20 -29.57 24.37
N LYS A 123 -28.67 -29.26 23.15
CA LYS A 123 -30.09 -29.43 22.79
C LYS A 123 -30.55 -30.88 22.88
N GLU A 124 -29.73 -31.81 22.41
CA GLU A 124 -30.03 -33.25 22.45
C GLU A 124 -30.06 -33.76 23.90
N PHE A 125 -29.11 -33.33 24.73
CA PHE A 125 -29.08 -33.64 26.15
C PHE A 125 -30.33 -33.11 26.88
N ASN A 126 -30.70 -31.85 26.66
CA ASN A 126 -31.92 -31.27 27.21
C ASN A 126 -33.18 -32.03 26.78
N ASN A 127 -33.24 -32.47 25.52
CA ASN A 127 -34.36 -33.27 25.04
C ASN A 127 -34.44 -34.64 25.73
N PHE A 128 -33.30 -35.30 25.95
CA PHE A 128 -33.23 -36.54 26.71
C PHE A 128 -33.70 -36.35 28.15
N CYS A 129 -33.18 -35.34 28.86
CA CYS A 129 -33.54 -35.07 30.25
C CYS A 129 -35.03 -34.72 30.41
N ARG A 130 -35.62 -34.00 29.45
CA ARG A 130 -37.06 -33.72 29.42
C ARG A 130 -37.92 -34.98 29.26
N GLN A 131 -37.42 -36.00 28.56
CA GLN A 131 -38.15 -37.27 28.38
C GLN A 131 -38.07 -38.15 29.64
N GLU A 132 -36.92 -38.16 30.32
CA GLU A 132 -36.68 -39.03 31.48
C GLU A 132 -37.07 -38.38 32.82
N TYR A 133 -37.11 -37.05 32.92
CA TYR A 133 -37.32 -36.33 34.18
C TYR A 133 -38.44 -35.29 34.07
N TYR A 134 -39.53 -35.51 34.80
CA TYR A 134 -40.62 -34.53 34.92
C TYR A 134 -40.13 -33.29 35.69
N GLY A 135 -40.17 -32.12 35.04
CA GLY A 135 -39.75 -30.84 35.63
C GLY A 135 -38.35 -30.37 35.25
N TRP A 136 -37.72 -30.95 34.23
CA TRP A 136 -36.48 -30.42 33.66
C TRP A 136 -36.69 -28.99 33.08
N GLU A 137 -35.86 -28.05 33.50
CA GLU A 137 -35.75 -26.72 32.89
C GLU A 137 -34.50 -26.67 32.01
N ASP A 138 -34.66 -26.17 30.78
CA ASP A 138 -33.54 -26.01 29.85
C ASP A 138 -32.58 -24.92 30.37
N ASN A 139 -31.50 -25.34 31.01
CA ASN A 139 -30.37 -24.47 31.30
C ASN A 139 -29.50 -24.34 30.04
N PHE A 140 -29.95 -23.56 29.06
CA PHE A 140 -29.07 -23.21 27.94
C PHE A 140 -27.94 -22.32 28.42
N THR A 141 -26.71 -22.67 28.06
CA THR A 141 -25.57 -21.76 28.13
C THR A 141 -25.61 -20.80 26.94
N GLU A 142 -26.73 -20.10 26.74
CA GLU A 142 -26.73 -18.96 25.83
C GLU A 142 -25.78 -17.91 26.40
N THR A 143 -24.81 -17.48 25.60
CA THR A 143 -23.91 -16.37 25.97
C THR A 143 -24.11 -15.19 25.02
N PRO A 144 -25.31 -14.56 24.97
CA PRO A 144 -25.57 -13.45 24.06
C PRO A 144 -24.59 -12.29 24.28
N ALA A 145 -24.12 -12.12 25.53
CA ALA A 145 -23.10 -11.13 25.87
C ALA A 145 -21.74 -11.45 25.22
N THR A 146 -21.35 -12.72 25.15
CA THR A 146 -20.10 -13.15 24.50
C THR A 146 -20.22 -13.02 22.99
N ASP A 147 -21.33 -13.48 22.40
CA ASP A 147 -21.57 -13.38 20.96
C ASP A 147 -21.62 -11.91 20.51
N ALA A 148 -22.30 -11.03 21.26
CA ALA A 148 -22.31 -9.60 21.01
C ALA A 148 -20.91 -8.95 21.18
N PHE A 149 -20.11 -9.42 22.15
CA PHE A 149 -18.76 -8.94 22.37
C PHE A 149 -17.79 -9.35 21.25
N LEU A 150 -17.88 -10.59 20.76
CA LEU A 150 -17.09 -11.07 19.64
C LEU A 150 -17.43 -10.30 18.34
N ALA A 151 -18.72 -10.10 18.07
CA ALA A 151 -19.16 -9.28 16.94
C ALA A 151 -18.67 -7.82 17.05
N GLU A 152 -18.65 -7.26 18.27
CA GLU A 152 -18.13 -5.92 18.51
C GLU A 152 -16.61 -5.82 18.32
N ILE A 153 -15.84 -6.83 18.76
CA ILE A 153 -14.39 -6.91 18.52
C ILE A 153 -14.11 -6.98 17.01
N GLU A 154 -14.84 -7.83 16.29
CA GLU A 154 -14.68 -8.00 14.85
C GLU A 154 -14.96 -6.70 14.11
N ARG A 155 -16.09 -6.02 14.40
CA ARG A 155 -16.39 -4.69 13.84
C ARG A 155 -15.31 -3.67 14.15
N LYS A 156 -14.77 -3.65 15.38
CA LYS A 156 -13.68 -2.74 15.76
C LYS A 156 -12.37 -3.05 15.03
N ALA A 157 -12.05 -4.32 14.83
CA ALA A 157 -10.86 -4.74 14.11
C ALA A 157 -10.94 -4.34 12.63
N ILE A 158 -12.07 -4.64 11.97
CA ILE A 158 -12.34 -4.24 10.58
C ILE A 158 -12.28 -2.72 10.42
N ARG A 159 -12.93 -1.97 11.33
CA ARG A 159 -12.91 -0.49 11.28
C ARG A 159 -11.50 0.07 11.46
N LYS A 160 -10.69 -0.49 12.37
CA LYS A 160 -9.28 -0.07 12.53
C LYS A 160 -8.45 -0.36 11.28
N PHE A 161 -8.62 -1.53 10.68
CA PHE A 161 -7.90 -1.94 9.47
C PHE A 161 -8.23 -1.03 8.29
N ILE A 162 -9.52 -0.75 8.08
CA ILE A 162 -9.99 0.14 7.01
C ILE A 162 -9.46 1.57 7.20
N ASN A 163 -9.53 2.12 8.41
CA ASN A 163 -8.97 3.45 8.68
C ASN A 163 -7.46 3.51 8.42
N SER A 164 -6.73 2.43 8.71
CA SER A 164 -5.30 2.33 8.41
C SER A 164 -5.05 2.34 6.91
N ILE A 165 -5.84 1.60 6.13
CA ILE A 165 -5.75 1.58 4.66
C ILE A 165 -6.13 2.94 4.08
N GLU A 166 -7.21 3.56 4.56
CA GLU A 166 -7.62 4.89 4.11
C GLU A 166 -6.51 5.91 4.30
N HIS A 167 -5.86 5.89 5.46
CA HIS A 167 -4.72 6.77 5.72
C HIS A 167 -3.57 6.54 4.73
N ILE A 168 -3.22 5.28 4.45
CA ILE A 168 -2.18 4.92 3.48
C ILE A 168 -2.55 5.37 2.07
N LEU A 169 -3.80 5.13 1.64
CA LEU A 169 -4.28 5.50 0.30
C LEU A 169 -4.31 7.02 0.12
N ARG A 170 -4.68 7.79 1.14
CA ARG A 170 -4.67 9.26 1.10
C ARG A 170 -3.26 9.85 1.15
N ASP A 171 -2.32 9.19 1.84
CA ASP A 171 -0.93 9.66 1.95
C ASP A 171 -0.09 9.30 0.70
N LYS A 172 -0.32 8.13 0.09
CA LYS A 172 0.56 7.58 -0.94
C LYS A 172 0.00 7.59 -2.37
N LEU A 173 -1.32 7.69 -2.57
CA LEU A 173 -1.95 7.58 -3.89
C LEU A 173 -2.50 8.92 -4.46
N SER A 174 -2.85 8.90 -5.75
CA SER A 174 -3.50 10.01 -6.45
C SER A 174 -4.96 10.17 -5.94
N PRO A 175 -5.46 11.40 -5.71
CA PRO A 175 -6.81 11.64 -5.19
C PRO A 175 -7.93 10.96 -5.99
N TYR A 176 -7.71 10.76 -7.29
CA TYR A 176 -8.68 10.16 -8.20
C TYR A 176 -8.79 8.63 -7.99
N ASP A 177 -7.66 7.93 -7.86
CA ASP A 177 -7.63 6.48 -7.62
C ASP A 177 -7.98 6.14 -6.15
N THR A 178 -7.71 7.08 -5.24
CA THR A 178 -8.05 6.96 -3.82
C THR A 178 -9.56 6.93 -3.58
N GLU A 179 -10.36 7.77 -4.24
CA GLU A 179 -11.80 7.85 -3.95
C GLU A 179 -12.61 6.63 -4.44
N GLU A 180 -12.24 6.00 -5.56
CA GLU A 180 -12.92 4.77 -6.03
C GLU A 180 -12.68 3.57 -5.08
N MET A 181 -11.45 3.43 -4.59
CA MET A 181 -11.09 2.40 -3.61
C MET A 181 -11.76 2.65 -2.25
N LEU A 182 -11.78 3.90 -1.78
CA LEU A 182 -12.43 4.26 -0.53
C LEU A 182 -13.94 4.05 -0.58
N GLU A 183 -14.58 4.32 -1.71
CA GLU A 183 -16.00 4.09 -1.86
C GLU A 183 -16.33 2.58 -1.84
N SER A 184 -15.50 1.76 -2.48
CA SER A 184 -15.62 0.29 -2.40
C SER A 184 -15.49 -0.22 -0.96
N MET A 185 -14.56 0.35 -0.18
CA MET A 185 -14.40 0.02 1.24
C MET A 185 -15.56 0.52 2.11
N ARG A 186 -16.16 1.65 1.77
CA ARG A 186 -17.35 2.20 2.45
C ARG A 186 -18.57 1.30 2.22
N ILE A 187 -18.82 0.89 0.98
CA ILE A 187 -19.92 -0.03 0.61
C ILE A 187 -19.76 -1.36 1.35
N PHE A 188 -18.55 -1.93 1.38
CA PHE A 188 -18.27 -3.16 2.12
C PHE A 188 -18.64 -3.03 3.60
N LEU A 189 -18.35 -1.90 4.25
CA LEU A 189 -18.73 -1.65 5.65
C LEU A 189 -20.24 -1.53 5.86
N GLU A 190 -20.94 -0.92 4.92
CA GLU A 190 -22.40 -0.77 4.98
C GLU A 190 -23.09 -2.14 4.81
N GLU A 191 -22.57 -3.01 3.95
CA GLU A 191 -23.04 -4.39 3.78
C GLU A 191 -22.83 -5.23 5.05
N GLN A 192 -21.67 -5.11 5.71
CA GLN A 192 -21.40 -5.80 6.99
C GLN A 192 -22.25 -5.28 8.16
N GLY A 193 -22.84 -4.08 8.04
CA GLY A 193 -23.74 -3.49 9.04
C GLY A 193 -25.22 -3.87 8.88
N GLY A 194 -25.60 -4.48 7.74
CA GLY A 194 -26.99 -4.71 7.34
C GLY A 194 -27.67 -5.95 7.92
N GLU A 195 -26.92 -6.91 8.49
CA GLU A 195 -27.48 -8.20 8.96
C GLU A 195 -28.09 -8.17 10.38
N GLN A 196 -28.41 -6.99 10.92
CA GLN A 196 -29.15 -6.87 12.19
C GLN A 196 -30.47 -6.12 12.00
N LYS A 197 -31.47 -6.81 11.42
CA LYS A 197 -32.89 -6.55 11.70
C LYS A 197 -33.67 -7.85 11.77
#